data_AF-R6TJS5-F1
#
_entry.id   AF-R6TJS5-F1
#
_cell.length_a   1.000
_cell.length_b   1.000
_cell.length_c   1.000
_cell.angle_alpha   90.00
_cell.angle_beta   90.00
_cell.angle_gamma   90.00
#
_symmetry.space_group_name_H-M   'P 1'
#
loop_
_entity.id
_entity.type
_entity.pdbx_description
1 polymer ?
#
loop_
_entity_poly.entity_id
_entity_poly.type
_entity_poly.pdbx_seq_one_letter_code
_entity_poly.pdbx_strand_id
1 'polypeptide(L)' 'MKFQGKEFVDAAQIPGVVMMNGQPYGEAGGHWFPVKGAIRCGTGFVPVLDIPMMDEQPSRKAAGA' A
#
# COMPACT_ATOMS: atom_id res chain seq x y z
N MET A 1 12.52 -0.15 -11.40
CA MET A 1 12.71 1.17 -10.76
C MET A 1 13.81 1.06 -9.71
N LYS A 2 14.89 1.83 -9.83
CA LYS A 2 15.92 1.92 -8.78
C LYS A 2 15.58 3.12 -7.88
N PHE A 3 15.01 2.86 -6.71
CA PHE A 3 14.74 3.90 -5.72
C PHE A 3 16.06 4.24 -4.99
N GLN A 4 16.92 5.06 -5.61
CA GLN A 4 18.15 5.55 -4.97
C GLN A 4 17.80 6.51 -3.82
N GLY A 5 18.29 6.22 -2.61
CA GLY A 5 18.13 7.07 -1.42
C GLY A 5 16.92 6.75 -0.53
N LYS A 6 16.25 5.62 -0.75
CA LYS A 6 15.00 5.25 -0.06
C LYS A 6 15.19 3.94 0.70
N GLU A 7 15.34 4.04 2.02
CA GLU A 7 15.38 2.88 2.90
C GLU A 7 13.97 2.29 3.02
N PHE A 8 13.84 0.99 2.76
CA PHE A 8 12.60 0.26 3.01
C PHE A 8 12.54 -0.06 4.49
N VAL A 9 11.48 0.40 5.14
CA VAL A 9 11.26 0.25 6.57
C VAL A 9 10.16 -0.78 6.79
N ASP A 10 10.39 -1.66 7.76
CA ASP A 10 9.41 -2.66 8.16
C ASP A 10 8.13 -2.00 8.66
N ALA A 11 6.98 -2.61 8.35
CA ALA A 11 5.68 -2.02 8.64
C ALA A 11 5.45 -1.78 10.14
N ALA A 12 6.04 -2.58 11.02
CA ALA A 12 5.93 -2.42 12.46
C ALA A 12 6.65 -1.17 13.00
N GLN A 13 7.54 -0.57 12.21
CA GLN A 13 8.28 0.64 12.59
C GLN A 13 7.61 1.94 12.09
N ILE A 14 6.49 1.82 11.37
CA ILE A 14 5.77 2.98 10.81
C ILE A 14 4.77 3.50 11.85
N PRO A 15 4.89 4.77 12.29
CA PRO A 15 3.88 5.38 13.15
C PRO A 15 2.49 5.35 12.51
N GLY A 16 1.48 4.91 13.27
CA GLY A 16 0.09 4.81 12.78
C GLY A 16 -0.24 3.52 12.04
N VAL A 17 0.72 2.60 11.85
CA VAL A 17 0.44 1.24 11.38
C VAL A 17 0.14 0.34 12.57
N VAL A 18 -0.89 -0.49 12.42
CA VAL A 18 -1.34 -1.47 13.42
C VAL A 18 -1.31 -2.88 12.84
N MET A 19 -1.03 -3.87 13.68
CA MET A 19 -1.05 -5.28 13.27
C MET A 19 -2.45 -5.86 13.49
N MET A 20 -3.10 -6.30 12.42
CA MET A 20 -4.40 -6.98 12.45
C MET A 20 -4.24 -8.39 11.85
N ASN A 21 -4.55 -9.43 12.62
CA ASN A 21 -4.42 -10.83 12.19
C ASN A 21 -3.02 -11.20 11.65
N GLY A 22 -1.96 -10.61 12.22
CA GLY A 22 -0.58 -10.82 11.77
C GLY A 22 -0.18 -10.01 10.52
N GLN A 23 -1.08 -9.17 9.99
CA GLN A 23 -0.82 -8.34 8.83
C GLN A 23 -0.87 -6.84 9.21
N PRO A 24 0.08 -6.02 8.75
CA PRO A 24 0.10 -4.58 9.00
C PRO A 24 -0.97 -3.80 8.21
N TYR A 25 -1.65 -2.87 8.88
CA TYR A 25 -2.64 -1.95 8.30
C TYR A 25 -2.37 -0.50 8.72
N GLY A 26 -2.55 0.44 7.79
CA GLY A 26 -2.56 1.88 8.05
C GLY A 26 -3.95 2.48 7.87
N GLU A 27 -4.28 3.51 8.65
CA GLU A 27 -5.54 4.23 8.50
C GLU A 27 -5.36 5.43 7.55
N ALA A 28 -6.26 5.55 6.58
CA ALA A 28 -6.38 6.74 5.74
C ALA A 28 -7.86 7.04 5.45
N GLY A 29 -8.31 8.23 5.81
CA GLY A 29 -9.68 8.68 5.53
C GLY A 29 -10.77 7.86 6.24
N GLY A 30 -10.47 7.29 7.42
CA GLY A 30 -11.37 6.42 8.18
C GLY A 30 -11.39 4.96 7.74
N HIS A 31 -10.53 4.59 6.78
CA HIS A 31 -10.45 3.23 6.25
C HIS A 31 -9.07 2.62 6.53
N TRP A 32 -9.07 1.31 6.80
CA TRP A 32 -7.84 0.54 7.01
C TRP A 32 -7.37 -0.08 5.70
N PHE A 33 -6.12 0.15 5.34
CA PHE A 33 -5.48 -0.41 4.14
C PHE A 33 -4.29 -1.29 4.52
N PRO A 34 -4.09 -2.43 3.86
CA PRO A 34 -2.92 -3.27 4.10
C PRO A 34 -1.64 -2.56 3.67
N VAL A 35 -0.59 -2.64 4.48
CA VAL A 35 0.68 -1.91 4.28
C VAL A 35 1.84 -2.90 4.19
N LYS A 36 2.52 -2.99 3.05
CA LYS A 36 3.69 -3.86 2.90
C LYS A 36 4.92 -3.37 3.68
N GLY A 37 4.99 -2.06 3.91
CA GLY A 37 6.10 -1.37 4.57
C GLY A 37 6.05 0.11 4.25
N ALA A 38 7.15 0.83 4.45
CA ALA A 38 7.24 2.24 4.07
C ALA A 38 8.56 2.57 3.41
N ILE A 39 8.53 3.64 2.63
CA ILE A 39 9.70 4.31 2.12
C ILE A 39 10.03 5.45 3.08
N ARG A 40 11.23 5.43 3.66
CA ARG A 40 11.74 6.59 4.41
C ARG A 40 12.13 7.71 3.45
N CYS A 41 11.55 8.89 3.64
CA CYS A 41 11.82 10.10 2.87
C CYS A 41 12.17 11.24 3.83
N GLY A 42 13.47 11.49 4.04
CA GLY A 42 13.93 12.51 5.00
C GLY A 42 13.48 12.20 6.42
N THR A 43 12.72 13.11 7.04
CA THR A 43 12.12 12.94 8.37
C THR A 43 10.76 12.23 8.38
N GLY A 44 10.22 11.88 7.21
CA GLY A 44 8.90 11.28 7.06
C GLY A 44 8.90 9.87 6.49
N PHE A 45 7.71 9.25 6.50
CA PHE A 45 7.45 7.92 5.95
C PHE A 45 6.36 8.00 4.89
N VAL A 46 6.55 7.29 3.78
CA VAL A 46 5.53 7.10 2.75
C VAL A 46 5.14 5.62 2.77
N PRO A 47 3.92 5.25 3.22
CA PRO A 47 3.50 3.86 3.29
C PRO A 47 3.38 3.27 1.88
N VAL A 48 3.87 2.04 1.73
CA VAL A 48 3.70 1.22 0.53
C VAL A 48 2.51 0.31 0.79
N LEU A 49 1.40 0.59 0.14
CA LEU A 49 0.18 -0.21 0.30
C LEU A 49 0.31 -1.53 -0.44
N ASP A 50 -0.18 -2.60 0.18
CA ASP A 50 -0.29 -3.93 -0.43
C ASP A 50 -1.67 -4.13 -1.05
N ILE A 51 -2.04 -3.20 -1.94
CA ILE A 51 -3.32 -3.28 -2.64
C ILE A 51 -3.09 -4.16 -3.88
N PRO A 52 -3.82 -5.28 -4.03
CA PRO A 52 -3.81 -6.01 -5.29
C PRO A 52 -4.29 -5.04 -6.37
N MET A 53 -3.41 -4.72 -7.33
CA MET A 53 -3.81 -4.00 -8.53
C MET A 53 -4.99 -4.77 -9.13
N MET A 54 -6.18 -4.19 -9.06
CA MET A 54 -7.33 -4.75 -9.73
C MET A 54 -7.03 -4.57 -11.21
N ASP A 55 -6.69 -5.67 -11.88
CA ASP A 55 -6.66 -5.71 -13.34
C ASP A 55 -8.13 -5.57 -13.77
N GLU A 56 -8.61 -4.32 -13.80
CA GLU A 56 -9.86 -3.99 -14.47
C GLU A 56 -9.61 -4.27 -15.95
N GLN A 57 -9.69 -5.54 -16.33
CA GLN A 57 -9.87 -5.90 -17.72
C GLN A 57 -11.17 -5.22 -18.12
N PRO A 58 -11.16 -4.27 -19.09
CA PRO A 58 -12.40 -3.75 -19.61
C PRO A 58 -13.16 -4.95 -20.17
N SER A 59 -14.22 -5.37 -19.47
CA SER A 59 -15.13 -6.39 -19.96
C SER A 59 -15.74 -5.81 -21.22
N ARG A 60 -15.19 -6.19 -22.38
CA ARG A 60 -15.80 -5.96 -23.68
C ARG A 60 -16.98 -6.91 -23.78
N LYS A 61 -18.02 -6.69 -22.95
CA LYS A 61 -19.32 -7.30 -23.15
C LYS A 61 -19.81 -6.78 -24.49
N ALA A 62 -19.78 -7.66 -25.47
CA ALA A 62 -20.28 -7.45 -26.81
C ALA A 62 -21.69 -6.87 -26.76
N ALA A 63 -21.86 -5.64 -27.24
CA ALA A 63 -23.12 -5.18 -27.77
C ALA A 63 -23.10 -5.48 -29.27
N GLY A 64 -23.34 -6.75 -29.58
CA GLY A 64 -23.92 -7.11 -30.86
C GLY A 64 -25.43 -6.98 -30.72
N ALA A 65 -26.02 -6.03 -31.46
CA ALA A 65 -27.40 -6.02 -31.95
C ALA A 65 -27.55 -4.82 -32.89
#